data_AF-A0A7V0NEF3-F1
#
_entry.id   AF-A0A7V0NEF3-F1
#
_cell.length_a   1.000
_cell.length_b   1.000
_cell.length_c   1.000
_cell.angle_alpha   90.00
_cell.angle_beta   90.00
_cell.angle_gamma   90.00
#
_symmetry.space_group_name_H-M   'P 1'
#
loop_
_entity.id
_entity.type
_entity.pdbx_description
1 polymer ?
#
loop_
_entity_poly.entity_id
_entity_poly.type
_entity_poly.pdbx_seq_one_letter_code
_entity_poly.pdbx_strand_id
1 'polypeptide(L)'
;MGTTSLGTPVEVNRLVCEADHIITIGHIGMHYFAGYSGGPKMILPGVAGAETIRLNHMRLVEPGAYACVYEANPIHREMREAVGMVGVLAIVDVVLSGDGTPLRFFVGDPIKAHRAGVAFWDSIFQVKVPQRADLVITSPGGYPKDINLYQAHKAIFNAARAVKDGGMILLIAECRDGIGHPVFADWARRARDLDGVMEIMKEEGFKIGGHKAYFFALDRKRGIRHLLLSSLSPEEVRSLGIEPVSSVAEALDLARETFGPNFSVLVMPHGNDTFPVSPP
;
A
#
# COMPACT_ATOMS: atom_id res chain seq x y z
N MET A 1 18.92 5.92 -19.83
CA MET A 1 19.05 4.46 -20.01
C MET A 1 18.31 3.98 -21.25
N GLY A 2 17.08 4.43 -21.47
CA GLY A 2 16.23 4.03 -22.60
C GLY A 2 14.79 4.43 -22.32
N THR A 3 13.83 3.81 -23.01
CA THR A 3 12.40 4.01 -22.79
C THR A 3 11.72 2.65 -22.60
N THR A 4 10.89 2.50 -21.56
CA THR A 4 10.12 1.27 -21.32
C THR A 4 9.15 0.97 -22.46
N SER A 5 8.68 -0.27 -22.55
CA SER A 5 7.68 -0.69 -23.53
C SER A 5 6.33 0.01 -23.36
N LEU A 6 6.08 0.65 -22.22
CA LEU A 6 4.89 1.48 -21.98
C LEU A 6 5.16 2.99 -22.20
N GLY A 7 6.37 3.37 -22.63
CA GLY A 7 6.69 4.74 -23.05
C GLY A 7 7.30 5.63 -21.97
N THR A 8 7.72 5.11 -20.82
CA THR A 8 8.37 5.89 -19.76
C THR A 8 9.88 6.01 -20.03
N PRO A 9 10.42 7.23 -20.17
CA PRO A 9 11.87 7.44 -20.23
C PRO A 9 12.52 7.01 -18.90
N VAL A 10 13.57 6.20 -18.96
CA VAL A 10 14.27 5.68 -17.79
C VAL A 10 15.53 6.51 -17.54
N GLU A 11 15.46 7.36 -16.52
CA GLU A 11 16.54 8.10 -15.93
C GLU A 11 16.91 7.47 -14.58
N VAL A 12 18.20 7.24 -14.35
CA VAL A 12 18.73 6.62 -13.14
C VAL A 12 19.96 7.40 -12.70
N ASN A 13 20.21 7.42 -11.39
CA ASN A 13 21.36 8.07 -10.81
C ASN A 13 22.65 7.66 -11.52
N ARG A 14 23.43 8.66 -11.96
CA ARG A 14 24.66 8.48 -12.72
C ARG A 14 25.65 7.51 -12.05
N LEU A 15 25.80 7.57 -10.72
CA LEU A 15 26.70 6.69 -9.98
C LEU A 15 26.33 5.21 -10.10
N VAL A 16 25.04 4.91 -10.28
CA VAL A 16 24.57 3.54 -10.49
C VAL A 16 24.82 3.12 -11.94
N CYS A 17 24.52 4.01 -12.89
CA CYS A 17 24.68 3.72 -14.33
C CYS A 17 26.16 3.55 -14.75
N GLU A 18 27.09 4.21 -14.06
CA GLU A 18 28.53 4.16 -14.36
C GLU A 18 29.27 3.06 -13.59
N ALA A 19 28.60 2.32 -12.72
CA ALA A 19 29.22 1.25 -11.95
C ALA A 19 29.51 0.01 -12.82
N ASP A 20 30.67 -0.62 -12.63
CA ASP A 20 31.04 -1.86 -13.34
C ASP A 20 30.09 -3.01 -12.98
N HIS A 21 29.67 -3.06 -11.71
CA HIS A 21 28.77 -4.07 -11.17
C HIS A 21 27.77 -3.45 -10.21
N ILE A 22 26.49 -3.80 -10.40
CA ILE A 22 25.39 -3.27 -9.58
C ILE A 22 24.73 -4.44 -8.85
N ILE A 23 24.73 -4.37 -7.52
CA ILE A 23 24.01 -5.31 -6.65
C ILE A 23 23.04 -4.50 -5.80
N THR A 24 21.78 -4.96 -5.69
CA THR A 24 20.79 -4.30 -4.83
C THR A 24 20.46 -5.14 -3.61
N ILE A 25 20.29 -4.48 -2.47
CA ILE A 25 19.86 -5.13 -1.21
C ILE A 25 18.49 -4.59 -0.84
N GLY A 26 17.51 -5.46 -0.64
CA GLY A 26 16.12 -5.05 -0.45
C GLY A 26 15.31 -5.99 0.42
N HIS A 27 14.06 -5.60 0.63
CA HIS A 27 13.07 -6.40 1.34
C HIS A 27 11.85 -6.63 0.45
N ILE A 28 11.38 -7.88 0.39
CA ILE A 28 10.20 -8.28 -0.36
C ILE A 28 8.98 -8.30 0.56
N GLY A 29 7.99 -7.49 0.23
CA GLY A 29 6.66 -7.53 0.83
C GLY A 29 5.63 -6.90 -0.09
N MET A 30 4.35 -6.99 0.27
CA MET A 30 3.29 -6.40 -0.53
C MET A 30 3.42 -4.87 -0.63
N HIS A 31 3.15 -4.34 -1.82
CA HIS A 31 3.05 -2.91 -2.08
C HIS A 31 1.73 -2.57 -2.77
N TYR A 32 0.99 -1.63 -2.17
CA TYR A 32 -0.42 -1.35 -2.43
C TYR A 32 -0.82 -1.09 -3.90
N PHE A 33 0.07 -0.55 -4.76
CA PHE A 33 -0.17 -0.41 -6.21
C PHE A 33 0.87 -1.07 -7.12
N ALA A 34 2.04 -1.46 -6.57
CA ALA A 34 3.17 -1.94 -7.38
C ALA A 34 3.30 -3.47 -7.34
N GLY A 35 2.31 -4.15 -6.76
CA GLY A 35 2.38 -5.57 -6.41
C GLY A 35 3.23 -5.79 -5.16
N TYR A 36 4.53 -5.60 -5.30
CA TYR A 36 5.54 -5.97 -4.31
C TYR A 36 6.68 -4.93 -4.20
N SER A 37 7.36 -4.92 -3.05
CA SER A 37 8.64 -4.23 -2.82
C SER A 37 9.82 -5.16 -3.12
N GLY A 38 11.05 -4.65 -3.01
CA GLY A 38 12.25 -5.41 -3.31
C GLY A 38 12.58 -5.43 -4.80
N GLY A 39 13.66 -6.13 -5.12
CA GLY A 39 14.15 -6.41 -6.46
C GLY A 39 14.08 -5.18 -7.37
N PRO A 40 13.21 -5.17 -8.39
CA PRO A 40 13.15 -4.06 -9.33
C PRO A 40 12.85 -2.68 -8.77
N LYS A 41 12.21 -2.62 -7.60
CA LYS A 41 11.87 -1.36 -6.94
C LYS A 41 13.11 -0.61 -6.44
N MET A 42 14.24 -1.32 -6.28
CA MET A 42 15.52 -0.74 -5.88
C MET A 42 16.11 0.18 -6.96
N ILE A 43 15.72 -0.02 -8.23
CA ILE A 43 16.07 0.85 -9.35
C ILE A 43 15.00 1.91 -9.56
N LEU A 44 13.77 1.48 -9.86
CA LEU A 44 12.62 2.35 -10.08
C LEU A 44 11.58 2.11 -8.99
N PRO A 45 11.36 3.02 -8.03
CA PRO A 45 11.87 4.39 -7.96
C PRO A 45 13.20 4.58 -7.21
N GLY A 46 13.79 3.54 -6.62
CA GLY A 46 14.84 3.69 -5.59
C GLY A 46 16.01 4.63 -5.93
N VAL A 47 16.45 4.63 -7.18
CA VAL A 47 17.54 5.50 -7.67
C VAL A 47 17.19 6.16 -9.02
N ALA A 48 15.90 6.24 -9.35
CA ALA A 48 15.42 6.79 -10.61
C ALA A 48 15.25 8.33 -10.57
N GLY A 49 15.25 8.96 -11.73
CA GLY A 49 14.94 10.38 -11.88
C GLY A 49 13.49 10.69 -11.51
N ALA A 50 13.24 11.90 -11.00
CA ALA A 50 11.91 12.30 -10.50
C ALA A 50 10.81 12.16 -11.58
N GLU A 51 11.11 12.45 -12.84
CA GLU A 51 10.16 12.35 -13.93
C GLU A 51 9.84 10.89 -14.29
N THR A 52 10.85 10.01 -14.35
CA THR A 52 10.66 8.56 -14.49
C THR A 52 9.75 8.02 -13.38
N ILE A 53 9.99 8.43 -12.14
CA ILE A 53 9.18 8.05 -10.98
C ILE A 53 7.74 8.52 -11.17
N ARG A 54 7.54 9.79 -11.50
CA ARG A 54 6.22 10.40 -11.66
C ARG A 54 5.40 9.70 -12.74
N LEU A 55 5.98 9.48 -13.92
CA LEU A 55 5.32 8.81 -15.05
C LEU A 55 4.96 7.35 -14.73
N ASN A 56 5.87 6.61 -14.11
CA ASN A 56 5.58 5.25 -13.66
C ASN A 56 4.43 5.22 -12.63
N HIS A 57 4.41 6.15 -11.67
CA HIS A 57 3.39 6.19 -10.63
C HIS A 57 2.03 6.69 -11.11
N MET A 58 1.97 7.50 -12.18
CA MET A 58 0.70 7.90 -12.80
C MET A 58 -0.15 6.71 -13.25
N ARG A 59 0.47 5.55 -13.51
CA ARG A 59 -0.23 4.31 -13.87
C ARG A 59 -1.02 3.69 -12.71
N LEU A 60 -1.03 4.29 -11.52
CA LEU A 60 -1.76 3.75 -10.36
C LEU A 60 -3.26 3.54 -10.63
N VAL A 61 -3.82 4.30 -11.58
CA VAL A 61 -5.23 4.21 -11.96
C VAL A 61 -5.48 3.18 -13.08
N GLU A 62 -4.43 2.56 -13.62
CA GLU A 62 -4.56 1.54 -14.66
C GLU A 62 -5.02 0.19 -14.10
N PRO A 63 -5.78 -0.60 -14.88
CA PRO A 63 -6.11 -1.96 -14.52
C PRO A 63 -4.87 -2.79 -14.17
N GLY A 64 -4.92 -3.51 -13.05
CA GLY A 64 -3.82 -4.37 -12.59
C GLY A 64 -2.76 -3.66 -11.73
N ALA A 65 -2.78 -2.33 -11.61
CA ALA A 65 -1.91 -1.56 -10.72
C ALA A 65 -2.34 -1.71 -9.24
N TYR A 66 -2.19 -2.91 -8.71
CA TYR A 66 -2.73 -3.29 -7.40
C TYR A 66 -1.76 -4.18 -6.62
N ALA A 67 -2.00 -4.28 -5.30
CA ALA A 67 -1.27 -5.15 -4.41
C ALA A 67 -1.34 -6.61 -4.83
N CYS A 68 -0.24 -7.33 -4.61
CA CYS A 68 -0.10 -8.75 -4.92
C CYS A 68 -0.37 -9.14 -6.39
N VAL A 69 -0.36 -8.16 -7.32
CA VAL A 69 -0.38 -8.41 -8.76
C VAL A 69 1.04 -8.25 -9.29
N TYR A 70 1.63 -9.32 -9.81
CA TYR A 70 3.01 -9.29 -10.33
C TYR A 70 3.06 -9.14 -11.85
N GLU A 71 2.47 -10.09 -12.60
CA GLU A 71 2.64 -10.12 -14.06
C GLU A 71 1.84 -9.04 -14.78
N ALA A 72 0.55 -8.91 -14.44
CA ALA A 72 -0.37 -7.98 -15.08
C ALA A 72 -0.24 -6.54 -14.56
N ASN A 73 0.67 -6.27 -13.61
CA ASN A 73 0.81 -4.96 -13.01
C ASN A 73 1.68 -4.05 -13.91
N PRO A 74 1.11 -2.96 -14.48
CA PRO A 74 1.83 -2.11 -15.43
C PRO A 74 3.00 -1.37 -14.76
N ILE A 75 2.83 -0.95 -13.51
CA ILE A 75 3.87 -0.31 -12.70
C ILE A 75 5.03 -1.29 -12.50
N HIS A 76 4.73 -2.51 -12.05
CA HIS A 76 5.76 -3.53 -11.80
C HIS A 76 6.49 -3.96 -13.07
N ARG A 77 5.77 -4.04 -14.20
CA ARG A 77 6.36 -4.35 -15.50
C ARG A 77 7.44 -3.33 -15.88
N GLU A 78 7.16 -2.03 -15.77
CA GLU A 78 8.16 -0.99 -16.07
C GLU A 78 9.35 -1.06 -15.11
N MET A 79 9.12 -1.37 -13.84
CA MET A 79 10.22 -1.59 -12.88
C MET A 79 11.11 -2.74 -13.33
N ARG A 80 10.53 -3.88 -13.74
CA ARG A 80 11.28 -5.04 -14.25
C ARG A 80 12.09 -4.71 -15.51
N GLU A 81 11.51 -3.93 -16.42
CA GLU A 81 12.22 -3.48 -17.62
C GLU A 81 13.39 -2.54 -17.27
N ALA A 82 13.18 -1.57 -16.37
CA ALA A 82 14.21 -0.63 -15.94
C ALA A 82 15.43 -1.32 -15.31
N VAL A 83 15.22 -2.38 -14.53
CA VAL A 83 16.33 -3.20 -13.99
C VAL A 83 17.18 -3.82 -15.09
N GLY A 84 16.54 -4.38 -16.12
CA GLY A 84 17.22 -4.97 -17.26
C GLY A 84 18.01 -3.94 -18.05
N MET A 85 17.45 -2.73 -18.22
CA MET A 85 18.14 -1.61 -18.89
C MET A 85 19.36 -1.11 -18.12
N VAL A 86 19.31 -1.15 -16.78
CA VAL A 86 20.42 -0.73 -15.91
C VAL A 86 21.52 -1.78 -15.82
N GLY A 87 21.23 -3.05 -16.09
CA GLY A 87 22.22 -4.13 -16.00
C GLY A 87 22.55 -4.54 -14.57
N VAL A 88 21.52 -4.64 -13.70
CA VAL A 88 21.72 -5.14 -12.33
C VAL A 88 22.22 -6.59 -12.37
N LEU A 89 23.39 -6.83 -11.79
CA LEU A 89 24.06 -8.12 -11.81
C LEU A 89 23.33 -9.16 -10.93
N ALA A 90 22.99 -8.76 -9.71
CA ALA A 90 22.31 -9.62 -8.75
C ALA A 90 21.54 -8.81 -7.70
N ILE A 91 20.60 -9.46 -7.05
CA ILE A 91 19.91 -8.92 -5.87
C ILE A 91 20.24 -9.76 -4.63
N VAL A 92 20.12 -9.14 -3.47
CA VAL A 92 20.10 -9.78 -2.15
C VAL A 92 18.85 -9.29 -1.44
N ASP A 93 17.75 -10.00 -1.64
CA ASP A 93 16.46 -9.64 -1.06
C ASP A 93 16.13 -10.53 0.12
N VAL A 94 15.47 -9.96 1.12
CA VAL A 94 14.99 -10.69 2.31
C VAL A 94 13.48 -10.59 2.45
N VAL A 95 12.84 -11.69 2.85
CA VAL A 95 11.48 -11.66 3.42
C VAL A 95 11.61 -11.67 4.93
N LEU A 96 10.99 -10.68 5.59
CA LEU A 96 11.02 -10.50 7.04
C LEU A 96 9.69 -10.95 7.66
N SER A 97 9.73 -11.42 8.91
CA SER A 97 8.53 -11.58 9.74
C SER A 97 8.03 -10.21 10.23
N GLY A 98 6.85 -10.21 10.85
CA GLY A 98 6.22 -8.98 11.36
C GLY A 98 7.07 -8.22 12.39
N ASP A 99 7.94 -8.91 13.12
CA ASP A 99 8.89 -8.36 14.10
C ASP A 99 10.26 -7.97 13.50
N GLY A 100 10.43 -8.13 12.18
CA GLY A 100 11.68 -7.81 11.48
C GLY A 100 12.72 -8.92 11.45
N THR A 101 12.42 -10.13 11.93
CA THR A 101 13.35 -11.26 11.82
C THR A 101 13.46 -11.76 10.37
N PRO A 102 14.67 -12.00 9.82
CA PRO A 102 14.84 -12.62 8.52
C PRO A 102 14.24 -14.03 8.46
N LEU A 103 13.24 -14.22 7.59
CA LEU A 103 12.65 -15.54 7.33
C LEU A 103 13.42 -16.28 6.23
N ARG A 104 13.77 -15.57 5.15
CA ARG A 104 14.50 -16.15 4.01
C ARG A 104 15.17 -15.09 3.16
N PHE A 105 16.37 -15.38 2.68
CA PHE A 105 17.08 -14.59 1.68
C PHE A 105 16.93 -15.19 0.28
N PHE A 106 16.83 -14.32 -0.72
CA PHE A 106 16.75 -14.65 -2.15
C PHE A 106 17.85 -13.90 -2.87
N VAL A 107 18.82 -14.65 -3.40
CA VAL A 107 20.03 -14.11 -4.01
C VAL A 107 20.18 -14.61 -5.42
N GLY A 108 20.48 -13.70 -6.36
CA GLY A 108 20.77 -14.05 -7.75
C GLY A 108 20.13 -13.10 -8.76
N ASP A 109 19.72 -13.65 -9.90
CA ASP A 109 19.11 -12.90 -11.01
C ASP A 109 17.97 -11.99 -10.51
N PRO A 110 17.95 -10.70 -10.88
CA PRO A 110 17.00 -9.73 -10.33
C PRO A 110 15.53 -10.06 -10.53
N ILE A 111 15.18 -10.77 -11.60
CA ILE A 111 13.78 -11.11 -11.89
C ILE A 111 13.44 -12.45 -11.25
N LYS A 112 14.27 -13.47 -11.44
CA LYS A 112 14.02 -14.83 -10.93
C LYS A 112 14.08 -14.89 -9.41
N ALA A 113 15.09 -14.28 -8.78
CA ALA A 113 15.22 -14.27 -7.32
C ALA A 113 14.07 -13.48 -6.67
N HIS A 114 13.71 -12.32 -7.24
CA HIS A 114 12.58 -11.52 -6.77
C HIS A 114 11.26 -12.29 -6.92
N ARG A 115 11.04 -12.97 -8.06
CA ARG A 115 9.83 -13.79 -8.28
C ARG A 115 9.72 -14.96 -7.31
N ALA A 116 10.84 -15.63 -6.99
CA ALA A 116 10.87 -16.69 -6.00
C ALA A 116 10.55 -16.15 -4.59
N GLY A 117 11.08 -14.97 -4.24
CA GLY A 117 10.79 -14.31 -2.98
C GLY A 117 9.34 -13.86 -2.84
N VAL A 118 8.74 -13.37 -3.93
CA VAL A 118 7.31 -13.04 -3.99
C VAL A 118 6.45 -14.28 -3.75
N ALA A 119 6.74 -15.39 -4.42
CA ALA A 119 5.97 -16.64 -4.22
C ALA A 119 6.07 -17.16 -2.78
N PHE A 120 7.24 -17.02 -2.14
CA PHE A 120 7.41 -17.35 -0.73
C PHE A 120 6.63 -16.38 0.18
N TRP A 121 6.68 -15.08 -0.08
CA TRP A 121 5.91 -14.08 0.66
C TRP A 121 4.41 -14.39 0.59
N ASP A 122 3.89 -14.66 -0.61
CA ASP A 122 2.48 -14.99 -0.82
C ASP A 122 2.04 -16.20 0.01
N SER A 123 2.90 -17.23 0.09
CA SER A 123 2.58 -18.45 0.84
C SER A 123 2.44 -18.26 2.36
N ILE A 124 2.97 -17.15 2.90
CA ILE A 124 2.97 -16.85 4.34
C ILE A 124 1.97 -15.75 4.68
N PHE A 125 1.93 -14.70 3.86
CA PHE A 125 1.26 -13.45 4.21
C PHE A 125 -0.06 -13.23 3.48
N GLN A 126 -0.34 -13.96 2.39
CA GLN A 126 -1.69 -13.97 1.84
C GLN A 126 -2.59 -14.89 2.67
N VAL A 127 -3.64 -14.31 3.25
CA VAL A 127 -4.57 -15.03 4.12
C VAL A 127 -5.90 -15.20 3.41
N LYS A 128 -6.35 -16.44 3.24
CA LYS A 128 -7.66 -16.74 2.66
C LYS A 128 -8.75 -16.26 3.61
N VAL A 129 -9.62 -15.38 3.12
CA VAL A 129 -10.79 -14.90 3.85
C VAL A 129 -12.05 -15.47 3.18
N PRO A 130 -12.69 -16.50 3.76
CA PRO A 130 -13.80 -17.20 3.11
C PRO A 130 -14.97 -16.29 2.76
N GLN A 131 -15.25 -15.30 3.61
CA GLN A 131 -16.32 -14.33 3.42
C GLN A 131 -15.89 -12.97 3.97
N ARG A 132 -16.29 -11.90 3.27
CA ARG A 132 -16.11 -10.53 3.76
C ARG A 132 -17.00 -10.26 4.97
N ALA A 133 -16.52 -9.46 5.91
CA ALA A 133 -17.21 -9.11 7.16
C ALA A 133 -17.90 -7.73 7.08
N ASP A 134 -18.89 -7.52 7.95
CA ASP A 134 -19.57 -6.23 8.11
C ASP A 134 -18.65 -5.20 8.79
N LEU A 135 -17.89 -5.64 9.80
CA LEU A 135 -16.83 -4.87 10.46
C LEU A 135 -15.49 -5.59 10.35
N VAL A 136 -14.46 -4.88 9.90
CA VAL A 136 -13.07 -5.33 10.01
C VAL A 136 -12.34 -4.48 11.05
N ILE A 137 -11.80 -5.10 12.09
CA ILE A 137 -10.95 -4.45 13.08
C ILE A 137 -9.50 -4.72 12.70
N THR A 138 -8.70 -3.70 12.48
CA THR A 138 -7.32 -3.84 12.04
C THR A 138 -6.36 -2.96 12.83
N SER A 139 -5.13 -3.44 13.01
CA SER A 139 -3.99 -2.64 13.48
C SER A 139 -2.81 -2.83 12.52
N PRO A 140 -1.94 -1.83 12.32
CA PRO A 140 -0.73 -2.02 11.51
C PRO A 140 0.35 -2.84 12.24
N GLY A 141 0.11 -3.26 13.50
CA GLY A 141 1.04 -4.06 14.30
C GLY A 141 1.88 -3.26 15.31
N GLY A 142 1.44 -2.05 15.67
CA GLY A 142 2.11 -1.18 16.64
C GLY A 142 3.35 -0.47 16.10
N TYR A 143 4.13 0.15 17.00
CA TYR A 143 5.29 0.95 16.63
C TYR A 143 6.40 0.10 15.99
N PRO A 144 7.06 0.57 14.91
CA PRO A 144 6.93 1.90 14.28
C PRO A 144 5.89 1.97 13.14
N LYS A 145 5.09 0.92 12.91
CA LYS A 145 4.16 0.84 11.77
C LYS A 145 2.92 1.73 11.95
N ASP A 146 2.59 2.11 13.18
CA ASP A 146 1.55 3.07 13.54
C ASP A 146 2.07 4.47 13.90
N ILE A 147 3.32 4.80 13.55
CA ILE A 147 3.93 6.10 13.90
C ILE A 147 3.08 7.29 13.45
N ASN A 148 2.42 7.19 12.29
CA ASN A 148 1.48 8.19 11.78
C ASN A 148 0.41 7.53 10.90
N LEU A 149 -0.66 8.27 10.61
CA LEU A 149 -1.78 7.76 9.82
C LEU A 149 -1.39 7.38 8.39
N TYR A 150 -0.43 8.10 7.79
CA TYR A 150 0.08 7.80 6.45
C TYR A 150 0.66 6.38 6.34
N GLN A 151 1.41 5.92 7.35
CA GLN A 151 1.91 4.54 7.41
C GLN A 151 0.80 3.56 7.81
N ALA A 152 -0.01 3.90 8.81
CA ALA A 152 -1.08 3.04 9.32
C ALA A 152 -2.17 2.74 8.28
N HIS A 153 -2.37 3.62 7.29
CA HIS A 153 -3.29 3.39 6.17
C HIS A 153 -3.02 2.08 5.42
N LYS A 154 -1.80 1.54 5.41
CA LYS A 154 -1.53 0.25 4.75
C LYS A 154 -2.43 -0.86 5.29
N ALA A 155 -2.72 -0.83 6.59
CA ALA A 155 -3.64 -1.77 7.24
C ALA A 155 -5.09 -1.58 6.77
N ILE A 156 -5.54 -0.32 6.60
CA ILE A 156 -6.86 -0.02 6.03
C ILE A 156 -6.95 -0.57 4.61
N PHE A 157 -5.94 -0.32 3.77
CA PHE A 157 -5.91 -0.80 2.39
C PHE A 157 -6.04 -2.33 2.31
N ASN A 158 -5.38 -3.06 3.21
CA ASN A 158 -5.52 -4.51 3.28
C ASN A 158 -6.89 -4.93 3.82
N ALA A 159 -7.37 -4.30 4.89
CA ALA A 159 -8.68 -4.55 5.49
C ALA A 159 -9.84 -4.30 4.52
N ALA A 160 -9.69 -3.36 3.59
CA ALA A 160 -10.69 -3.07 2.55
C ALA A 160 -11.01 -4.28 1.65
N ARG A 161 -10.12 -5.28 1.57
CA ARG A 161 -10.39 -6.54 0.86
C ARG A 161 -11.22 -7.53 1.67
N ALA A 162 -11.19 -7.41 2.98
CA ALA A 162 -11.91 -8.27 3.93
C ALA A 162 -13.26 -7.70 4.36
N VAL A 163 -13.55 -6.42 4.08
CA VAL A 163 -14.83 -5.77 4.42
C VAL A 163 -15.82 -5.83 3.25
N LYS A 164 -17.10 -6.02 3.56
CA LYS A 164 -18.20 -5.90 2.59
C LYS A 164 -18.32 -4.47 2.07
N ASP A 165 -18.91 -4.34 0.89
CA ASP A 165 -19.37 -3.02 0.43
C ASP A 165 -20.46 -2.52 1.39
N GLY A 166 -20.41 -1.24 1.77
CA GLY A 166 -21.23 -0.66 2.84
C GLY A 166 -20.77 -0.95 4.27
N GLY A 167 -19.68 -1.72 4.45
CA GLY A 167 -19.18 -2.13 5.77
C GLY A 167 -18.35 -1.06 6.50
N MET A 168 -17.77 -1.45 7.63
CA MET A 168 -16.91 -0.61 8.46
C MET A 168 -15.51 -1.18 8.59
N ILE A 169 -14.50 -0.31 8.62
CA ILE A 169 -13.13 -0.65 9.02
C ILE A 169 -12.77 0.17 10.25
N LEU A 170 -12.50 -0.50 11.36
CA LEU A 170 -11.88 0.13 12.53
C LEU A 170 -10.35 -0.02 12.43
N LEU A 171 -9.65 1.09 12.28
CA LEU A 171 -8.20 1.15 12.43
C LEU A 171 -7.85 1.48 13.90
N ILE A 172 -7.02 0.65 14.51
CA ILE A 172 -6.40 0.89 15.82
C ILE A 172 -4.91 1.18 15.59
N ALA A 173 -4.53 2.45 15.73
CA ALA A 173 -3.17 2.92 15.47
C ALA A 173 -2.91 4.21 16.26
N GLU A 174 -1.82 4.28 17.04
CA GLU A 174 -1.54 5.44 17.90
C GLU A 174 -1.41 6.74 17.09
N CYS A 175 -0.70 6.70 15.96
CA CYS A 175 -0.44 7.87 15.10
C CYS A 175 0.23 9.05 15.84
N ARG A 176 1.23 8.75 16.68
CA ARG A 176 1.92 9.72 17.54
C ARG A 176 2.57 10.90 16.80
N ASP A 177 2.95 10.72 15.53
CA ASP A 177 3.52 11.76 14.65
C ASP A 177 2.46 12.39 13.72
N GLY A 178 1.20 12.37 14.13
CA GLY A 178 0.13 13.03 13.39
C GLY A 178 -0.30 12.29 12.12
N ILE A 179 -0.69 13.07 11.12
CA ILE A 179 -1.12 12.56 9.81
C ILE A 179 0.05 11.97 9.01
N GLY A 180 1.25 12.56 9.17
CA GLY A 180 2.51 12.01 8.65
C GLY A 180 2.89 12.33 7.21
N HIS A 181 2.01 12.93 6.39
CA HIS A 181 2.37 13.36 5.05
C HIS A 181 1.52 14.55 4.56
N PRO A 182 2.12 15.69 4.17
CA PRO A 182 1.38 16.92 3.86
C PRO A 182 0.48 16.79 2.63
N VAL A 183 0.95 16.17 1.54
CA VAL A 183 0.12 15.94 0.34
C VAL A 183 -1.08 15.05 0.64
N PHE A 184 -0.92 14.00 1.47
CA PHE A 184 -2.04 13.16 1.88
C PHE A 184 -3.06 13.99 2.67
N ALA A 185 -2.59 14.78 3.64
CA ALA A 185 -3.46 15.64 4.45
C ALA A 185 -4.22 16.66 3.59
N ASP A 186 -3.54 17.30 2.64
CA ASP A 186 -4.13 18.28 1.71
C ASP A 186 -5.21 17.62 0.83
N TRP A 187 -4.85 16.56 0.11
CA TRP A 187 -5.77 15.90 -0.82
C TRP A 187 -6.99 15.31 -0.10
N ALA A 188 -6.78 14.67 1.06
CA ALA A 188 -7.88 14.11 1.84
C ALA A 188 -8.84 15.17 2.41
N ARG A 189 -8.35 16.40 2.65
CA ARG A 189 -9.18 17.54 3.09
C ARG A 189 -9.94 18.19 1.92
N ARG A 190 -9.29 18.29 0.76
CA ARG A 190 -9.86 18.93 -0.44
C ARG A 190 -10.86 18.03 -1.18
N ALA A 191 -10.68 16.72 -1.14
CA ALA A 191 -11.54 15.77 -1.85
C ALA A 191 -12.00 14.62 -0.94
N ARG A 192 -13.32 14.41 -0.88
CA ARG A 192 -13.95 13.35 -0.09
C ARG A 192 -14.21 12.08 -0.88
N ASP A 193 -14.47 12.23 -2.17
CA ASP A 193 -14.87 11.18 -3.09
C ASP A 193 -13.85 10.99 -4.22
N LEU A 194 -14.12 10.01 -5.07
CA LEU A 194 -13.21 9.62 -6.15
C LEU A 194 -13.10 10.73 -7.19
N ASP A 195 -14.21 11.37 -7.54
CA ASP A 195 -14.24 12.40 -8.58
C ASP A 195 -13.39 13.62 -8.16
N GLY A 196 -13.49 14.05 -6.90
CA GLY A 196 -12.64 15.13 -6.39
C GLY A 196 -11.15 14.78 -6.39
N VAL A 197 -10.78 13.55 -6.02
CA VAL A 197 -9.36 13.13 -6.06
C VAL A 197 -8.85 13.04 -7.49
N MET A 198 -9.68 12.57 -8.42
CA MET A 198 -9.33 12.48 -9.84
C MET A 198 -9.17 13.85 -10.48
N GLU A 199 -9.98 14.85 -10.10
CA GLU A 199 -9.80 16.22 -10.61
C GLU A 199 -8.50 16.84 -10.08
N ILE A 200 -8.17 16.69 -8.79
CA ILE A 200 -6.88 17.14 -8.25
C ILE A 200 -5.72 16.47 -9.00
N MET A 201 -5.80 15.15 -9.26
CA MET A 201 -4.77 14.42 -9.99
C MET A 201 -4.63 14.87 -11.44
N LYS A 202 -5.73 15.27 -12.09
CA LYS A 202 -5.75 15.78 -13.46
C LYS A 202 -5.17 17.20 -13.55
N GLU A 203 -5.51 18.07 -12.59
CA GLU A 203 -5.04 19.46 -12.56
C GLU A 203 -3.58 19.58 -12.12
N GLU A 204 -3.17 18.82 -11.09
CA GLU A 204 -1.87 18.97 -10.44
C GLU A 204 -0.88 17.83 -10.75
N GLY A 205 -1.35 16.79 -11.44
CA GLY A 205 -0.59 15.56 -11.67
C GLY A 205 -0.52 14.64 -10.44
N PHE A 206 0.08 13.47 -10.63
CA PHE A 206 0.35 12.56 -9.51
C PHE A 206 1.40 13.17 -8.57
N LYS A 207 1.04 13.23 -7.27
CA LYS A 207 1.97 13.58 -6.19
C LYS A 207 2.07 12.42 -5.20
N ILE A 208 3.29 12.08 -4.79
CA ILE A 208 3.52 11.12 -3.70
C ILE A 208 2.74 11.62 -2.46
N GLY A 209 2.03 10.71 -1.80
CA GLY A 209 1.07 11.04 -0.76
C GLY A 209 -0.38 10.99 -1.23
N GLY A 210 -0.68 11.52 -2.43
CA GLY A 210 -2.04 11.64 -2.97
C GLY A 210 -2.74 10.30 -3.20
N HIS A 211 -1.98 9.24 -3.49
CA HIS A 211 -2.52 7.88 -3.64
C HIS A 211 -3.27 7.37 -2.40
N LYS A 212 -2.94 7.85 -1.18
CA LYS A 212 -3.68 7.47 0.03
C LYS A 212 -5.10 8.03 0.01
N ALA A 213 -5.25 9.29 -0.40
CA ALA A 213 -6.57 9.90 -0.59
C ALA A 213 -7.36 9.17 -1.68
N TYR A 214 -6.70 8.74 -2.76
CA TYR A 214 -7.31 7.91 -3.81
C TYR A 214 -7.87 6.59 -3.27
N PHE A 215 -7.12 5.84 -2.46
CA PHE A 215 -7.61 4.58 -1.89
C PHE A 215 -8.75 4.79 -0.88
N PHE A 216 -8.68 5.82 -0.03
CA PHE A 216 -9.82 6.20 0.82
C PHE A 216 -11.06 6.51 -0.01
N ALA A 217 -10.91 7.24 -1.12
CA ALA A 217 -12.01 7.58 -2.01
C ALA A 217 -12.61 6.34 -2.72
N LEU A 218 -11.79 5.38 -3.13
CA LEU A 218 -12.25 4.09 -3.66
C LEU A 218 -13.06 3.30 -2.62
N ASP A 219 -12.58 3.25 -1.37
CA ASP A 219 -13.30 2.60 -0.28
C ASP A 219 -14.65 3.28 -0.02
N ARG A 220 -14.69 4.61 0.04
CA ARG A 220 -15.93 5.38 0.22
C ARG A 220 -16.91 5.20 -0.93
N LYS A 221 -16.44 5.06 -2.18
CA LYS A 221 -17.28 4.72 -3.33
C LYS A 221 -17.96 3.36 -3.17
N ARG A 222 -17.33 2.44 -2.44
CA ARG A 222 -17.93 1.15 -2.04
C ARG A 222 -18.81 1.26 -0.79
N GLY A 223 -19.06 2.47 -0.27
CA GLY A 223 -19.83 2.71 0.95
C GLY A 223 -19.10 2.35 2.25
N ILE A 224 -17.79 2.10 2.21
CA ILE A 224 -17.02 1.73 3.39
C ILE A 224 -16.84 2.95 4.30
N ARG A 225 -17.19 2.78 5.58
CA ARG A 225 -16.92 3.76 6.65
C ARG A 225 -15.61 3.44 7.34
N HIS A 226 -14.76 4.45 7.51
CA HIS A 226 -13.49 4.33 8.22
C HIS A 226 -13.63 4.89 9.64
N LEU A 227 -13.44 4.05 10.64
CA LEU A 227 -13.36 4.41 12.05
C LEU A 227 -11.88 4.43 12.49
N LEU A 228 -11.51 5.36 13.37
CA LEU A 228 -10.13 5.47 13.87
C LEU A 228 -10.07 5.63 15.38
N LEU A 229 -9.38 4.69 16.03
CA LEU A 229 -8.93 4.79 17.42
C LEU A 229 -7.44 5.16 17.41
N SER A 230 -7.12 6.40 17.83
CA SER A 230 -5.77 6.98 17.77
C SER A 230 -5.56 8.10 18.79
N SER A 231 -4.34 8.62 18.88
CA SER A 231 -3.99 9.82 19.65
C SER A 231 -4.26 11.14 18.92
N LEU A 232 -4.73 11.10 17.66
CA LEU A 232 -5.11 12.31 16.90
C LEU A 232 -6.33 12.98 17.51
N SER A 233 -6.43 14.30 17.39
CA SER A 233 -7.63 15.00 17.83
C SER A 233 -8.84 14.59 16.97
N PRO A 234 -10.06 14.47 17.56
CA PRO A 234 -11.25 14.16 16.79
C PRO A 234 -11.53 15.12 15.62
N GLU A 235 -11.10 16.38 15.74
CA GLU A 235 -11.17 17.37 14.66
C GLU A 235 -10.26 17.01 13.49
N GLU A 236 -8.99 16.66 13.74
CA GLU A 236 -8.06 16.24 12.70
C GLU A 236 -8.56 15.00 11.96
N VAL A 237 -9.07 14.00 12.70
CA VAL A 237 -9.61 12.76 12.12
C VAL A 237 -10.80 13.07 11.21
N ARG A 238 -11.77 13.86 11.69
CA ARG A 238 -12.92 14.30 10.88
C ARG A 238 -12.50 15.14 9.68
N SER A 239 -11.45 15.94 9.81
CA SER A 239 -10.90 16.73 8.68
C SER A 239 -10.46 15.86 7.51
N LEU A 240 -10.18 14.57 7.73
CA LEU A 240 -9.80 13.59 6.70
C LEU A 240 -10.97 12.74 6.19
N GLY A 241 -12.19 12.95 6.70
CA GLY A 241 -13.37 12.17 6.33
C GLY A 241 -13.34 10.77 6.96
N ILE A 242 -12.76 10.67 8.15
CA ILE A 242 -12.69 9.48 8.98
C ILE A 242 -13.48 9.78 10.26
N GLU A 243 -14.10 8.76 10.83
CA GLU A 243 -14.89 8.87 12.06
C GLU A 243 -14.01 8.51 13.28
N PRO A 244 -13.70 9.45 14.17
CA PRO A 244 -12.94 9.15 15.38
C PRO A 244 -13.81 8.36 16.36
N VAL A 245 -13.24 7.34 16.98
CA VAL A 245 -13.84 6.61 18.10
C VAL A 245 -12.88 6.60 19.30
N SER A 246 -13.44 6.54 20.50
CA SER A 246 -12.71 6.55 21.77
C SER A 246 -12.37 5.16 22.29
N SER A 247 -13.03 4.12 21.78
CA SER A 247 -12.80 2.73 22.18
C SER A 247 -13.22 1.73 21.11
N VAL A 248 -12.76 0.48 21.27
CA VAL A 248 -13.25 -0.64 20.45
C VAL A 248 -14.74 -0.92 20.72
N ALA A 249 -15.20 -0.72 21.96
CA ALA A 249 -16.60 -0.90 22.33
C ALA A 249 -17.53 0.04 21.55
N GLU A 250 -17.17 1.31 21.44
CA GLU A 250 -17.91 2.30 20.65
C GLU A 250 -18.05 1.89 19.18
N ALA A 251 -16.97 1.40 18.56
CA ALA A 251 -17.01 0.90 17.19
C ALA A 251 -17.90 -0.34 17.03
N LEU A 252 -17.91 -1.23 18.02
CA LEU A 252 -18.78 -2.41 18.04
C LEU A 252 -20.26 -2.01 18.19
N ASP A 253 -20.55 -0.99 18.99
CA ASP A 253 -21.91 -0.46 19.17
C ASP A 253 -22.41 0.20 17.89
N LEU A 254 -21.59 1.04 17.24
CA LEU A 254 -21.91 1.64 15.92
C LEU A 254 -22.18 0.58 14.84
N ALA A 255 -21.37 -0.48 14.80
CA ALA A 255 -21.58 -1.59 13.88
C ALA A 255 -22.87 -2.35 14.19
N ARG A 256 -23.18 -2.57 15.47
CA ARG A 256 -24.43 -3.21 15.92
C ARG A 256 -25.66 -2.40 15.55
N GLU A 257 -25.62 -1.09 15.69
CA GLU A 257 -26.70 -0.19 15.29
C GLU A 257 -26.93 -0.20 13.78
N THR A 258 -25.84 -0.27 12.99
CA THR A 258 -25.91 -0.19 11.53
C THR A 258 -26.31 -1.53 10.89
N PHE A 259 -25.79 -2.64 11.39
CA PHE A 259 -25.92 -3.96 10.75
C PHE A 259 -26.78 -4.95 11.56
N GLY A 260 -27.24 -4.57 12.75
CA GLY A 260 -28.00 -5.40 13.66
C GLY A 260 -27.13 -6.26 14.60
N PRO A 261 -27.74 -7.01 15.54
CA PRO A 261 -27.03 -7.72 16.61
C PRO A 261 -26.12 -8.86 16.15
N ASN A 262 -26.32 -9.39 14.93
CA ASN A 262 -25.61 -10.56 14.41
C ASN A 262 -24.61 -10.20 13.30
N PHE A 263 -24.10 -8.97 13.28
CA PHE A 263 -23.11 -8.54 12.31
C PHE A 263 -21.81 -9.35 12.41
N SER A 264 -21.17 -9.59 11.27
CA SER A 264 -19.92 -10.33 11.18
C SER A 264 -18.72 -9.44 11.46
N VAL A 265 -17.75 -9.96 12.21
CA VAL A 265 -16.49 -9.27 12.54
C VAL A 265 -15.30 -10.09 12.09
N LEU A 266 -14.32 -9.44 11.46
CA LEU A 266 -13.00 -10.01 11.18
C LEU A 266 -11.93 -9.15 11.84
N VAL A 267 -10.94 -9.80 12.47
CA VAL A 267 -9.84 -9.11 13.17
C VAL A 267 -8.52 -9.34 12.44
N MET A 268 -7.78 -8.26 12.16
CA MET A 268 -6.47 -8.22 11.53
C MET A 268 -5.44 -7.53 12.44
N PRO A 269 -4.87 -8.24 13.43
CA PRO A 269 -3.94 -7.64 14.39
C PRO A 269 -2.65 -7.09 13.75
N HIS A 270 -2.23 -7.69 12.63
CA HIS A 270 -1.05 -7.32 11.85
C HIS A 270 -1.43 -6.96 10.41
N GLY A 271 -2.39 -6.04 10.27
CA GLY A 271 -2.97 -5.66 8.99
C GLY A 271 -1.99 -5.06 7.99
N ASN A 272 -0.81 -4.57 8.39
CA ASN A 272 0.25 -4.18 7.45
C ASN A 272 0.98 -5.37 6.85
N ASP A 273 1.05 -6.49 7.57
CA ASP A 273 1.86 -7.65 7.21
C ASP A 273 1.02 -8.69 6.46
N THR A 274 -0.25 -8.87 6.84
CA THR A 274 -1.16 -9.83 6.21
C THR A 274 -2.01 -9.20 5.11
N PHE A 275 -2.19 -9.90 4.00
CA PHE A 275 -3.02 -9.48 2.87
C PHE A 275 -4.20 -10.43 2.65
N PRO A 276 -5.45 -9.99 2.86
CA PRO A 276 -6.61 -10.81 2.59
C PRO A 276 -6.78 -11.16 1.11
N VAL A 277 -6.96 -12.43 0.82
CA VAL A 277 -7.37 -12.93 -0.50
C VAL A 277 -8.72 -13.63 -0.39
N SER A 278 -9.72 -13.11 -1.11
CA SER A 278 -11.01 -13.80 -1.25
C SER A 278 -10.84 -15.01 -2.17
N PRO A 279 -11.66 -16.08 -2.02
CA PRO A 279 -11.81 -17.08 -3.05
C PRO A 279 -12.17 -16.41 -4.40
N PRO A 280 -11.74 -16.97 -5.53
CA PRO A 280 -12.13 -16.47 -6.86
C PRO A 280 -13.64 -16.44 -7.05
#